data_AF-R7TCG5-F1
#
_entry.id   AF-R7TCG5-F1
#
_cell.length_a   1.000
_cell.length_b   1.000
_cell.length_c   1.000
_cell.angle_alpha   90.00
_cell.angle_beta   90.00
_cell.angle_gamma   90.00
#
_symmetry.space_group_name_H-M   'P 1'
#
loop_
_entity.id
_entity.type
_entity.pdbx_description
1 polymer ?
#
loop_
_entity_poly.entity_id
_entity_poly.type
_entity_poly.pdbx_seq_one_letter_code
_entity_poly.pdbx_strand_id
1 'polypeptide(L)'
;MKFVSTRGGDQVEGLGPVAEYGLAHDGGLFVPASWPKLSEEQWSAFAGQPYEKAVAGVFGLFSGQEFANLEQLIARTYQNFDHPERAPLHQIGDKEWVLELFHGPTFAFKDFAMCWLAVLIEHLLQ
;
A
#
# COMPACT_ATOMS: atom_id res chain seq x y z
N MET A 1 -6.65 12.25 -4.42
CA MET A 1 -6.35 11.96 -5.85
C MET A 1 -7.64 11.53 -6.55
N LYS A 2 -7.76 11.68 -7.88
CA LYS A 2 -8.87 11.09 -8.64
C LYS A 2 -8.53 9.66 -9.08
N PHE A 3 -9.49 8.76 -8.95
CA PHE A 3 -9.43 7.41 -9.49
C PHE A 3 -10.52 7.23 -10.54
N VAL A 4 -10.20 6.53 -11.62
CA VAL A 4 -11.08 6.29 -12.77
C VAL A 4 -11.25 4.79 -12.99
N SER A 5 -12.43 4.38 -13.47
CA SER A 5 -12.64 3.01 -13.92
C SER A 5 -11.83 2.74 -15.18
N THR A 6 -11.22 1.55 -15.27
CA THR A 6 -10.60 1.04 -16.50
C THR A 6 -11.55 0.89 -17.68
N ARG A 7 -12.87 0.97 -17.46
CA ARG A 7 -13.90 0.94 -18.50
C ARG A 7 -14.49 2.33 -18.83
N GLY A 8 -14.00 3.37 -18.15
CA GLY A 8 -14.33 4.77 -18.44
C GLY A 8 -15.69 5.25 -17.95
N GLY A 9 -16.49 4.41 -17.27
CA GLY A 9 -17.83 4.76 -16.82
C GLY A 9 -17.89 5.50 -15.48
N ASP A 10 -16.85 5.39 -14.65
CA ASP A 10 -16.90 5.82 -13.26
C ASP A 10 -15.64 6.61 -12.84
N GLN A 11 -15.81 7.59 -11.96
CA GLN A 11 -14.69 8.30 -11.32
C GLN A 11 -15.03 8.65 -9.87
N VAL A 12 -14.04 8.55 -8.99
CA VAL A 12 -14.17 8.86 -7.56
C VAL A 12 -13.00 9.71 -7.09
N GLU A 13 -13.23 10.52 -6.07
CA GLU A 13 -12.18 11.31 -5.41
C GLU A 13 -11.76 10.64 -4.11
N GLY A 14 -10.48 10.37 -3.94
CA GLY A 14 -9.92 9.72 -2.75
C GLY A 14 -9.75 8.21 -2.89
N LEU A 15 -8.93 7.64 -2.01
CA LEU A 15 -8.68 6.21 -1.90
C LEU A 15 -9.73 5.51 -1.03
N GLY A 16 -10.35 6.21 -0.08
CA GLY A 16 -11.41 5.71 0.79
C GLY A 16 -12.60 5.15 0.01
N PRO A 17 -13.24 5.93 -0.89
CA PRO A 17 -14.33 5.43 -1.72
C PRO A 17 -13.91 4.25 -2.62
N VAL A 18 -12.68 4.24 -3.11
CA VAL A 18 -12.15 3.10 -3.88
C VAL A 18 -12.10 1.84 -3.03
N ALA A 19 -11.64 1.94 -1.78
CA ALA A 19 -11.57 0.83 -0.85
C ALA A 19 -12.96 0.33 -0.43
N GLU A 20 -13.94 1.24 -0.26
CA GLU A 20 -15.33 0.90 0.08
C GLU A 20 -16.06 0.20 -1.06
N TYR A 21 -15.93 0.70 -2.30
CA TYR A 21 -16.63 0.11 -3.45
C TYR A 21 -16.01 -1.21 -3.88
N GLY A 22 -14.68 -1.34 -3.80
CA GLY A 22 -13.91 -2.50 -4.27
C GLY A 22 -13.88 -2.65 -5.80
N LEU A 23 -15.04 -2.53 -6.47
CA LEU A 23 -15.20 -2.57 -7.93
C LEU A 23 -15.97 -1.32 -8.40
N ALA A 24 -15.64 -0.80 -9.57
CA ALA A 24 -16.42 0.29 -10.18
C ALA A 24 -17.82 -0.20 -10.60
N HIS A 25 -18.80 0.70 -10.67
CA HIS A 25 -20.18 0.35 -11.00
C HIS A 25 -20.35 -0.28 -12.40
N ASP A 26 -19.44 0.03 -13.32
CA ASP A 26 -19.38 -0.53 -14.68
C ASP A 26 -18.66 -1.90 -14.75
N GLY A 27 -18.30 -2.46 -13.60
CA GLY A 27 -17.54 -3.71 -13.46
C GLY A 27 -16.06 -3.60 -13.83
N GLY A 28 -15.54 -2.38 -14.00
CA GLY A 28 -14.12 -2.09 -14.17
C GLY A 28 -13.37 -1.99 -12.84
N LEU A 29 -12.05 -1.77 -12.94
CA LEU A 29 -11.18 -1.57 -11.77
C LEU A 29 -10.87 -0.09 -11.63
N PHE A 30 -10.82 0.40 -10.40
CA PHE A 30 -10.31 1.75 -10.15
C PHE A 30 -8.79 1.81 -10.30
N VAL A 31 -8.31 2.78 -11.07
CA VAL A 31 -6.89 3.12 -11.22
C VAL A 31 -6.70 4.63 -11.03
N PRO A 32 -5.54 5.10 -10.56
CA PRO A 32 -5.30 6.53 -10.41
C PRO A 32 -5.38 7.22 -11.78
N ALA A 33 -6.08 8.36 -11.85
CA ALA A 33 -6.19 9.15 -13.08
C ALA A 33 -4.83 9.68 -13.58
N SER A 34 -3.86 9.77 -12.67
CA SER A 34 -2.47 10.14 -12.95
C SER A 34 -1.52 9.46 -11.99
N TRP A 35 -0.38 9.00 -12.48
CA TRP A 35 0.65 8.42 -11.65
C TRP A 35 1.50 9.50 -10.95
N PRO A 36 1.73 9.38 -9.62
CA PRO A 36 2.68 10.24 -8.93
C PRO A 36 4.06 10.17 -9.58
N LYS A 37 4.74 11.30 -9.67
CA LYS A 37 6.14 11.37 -10.10
C LYS A 37 6.99 11.78 -8.91
N LEU A 38 8.07 11.04 -8.71
CA LEU A 38 9.06 11.32 -7.67
C LEU A 38 10.35 11.82 -8.33
N SER A 39 10.93 12.89 -7.79
CA SER A 39 12.29 13.31 -8.12
C SER A 39 13.31 12.31 -7.56
N GLU A 40 14.57 12.43 -7.99
CA GLU A 40 15.66 11.59 -7.49
C GLU A 40 15.88 11.76 -5.98
N GLU A 41 15.72 12.98 -5.48
CA GLU A 41 15.81 13.28 -4.04
C GLU A 41 14.67 12.61 -3.27
N GLN A 42 13.45 12.64 -3.81
CA GLN A 42 12.29 11.97 -3.19
C GLN A 42 12.46 10.45 -3.19
N TRP A 43 12.98 9.86 -4.28
CA TRP A 43 13.31 8.43 -4.31
C TRP A 43 14.38 8.06 -3.28
N SER A 44 15.44 8.86 -3.21
CA SER A 44 16.56 8.63 -2.29
C SER A 44 16.16 8.74 -0.82
N ALA A 45 15.13 9.54 -0.50
CA ALA A 45 14.62 9.69 0.86
C ALA A 45 13.99 8.41 1.44
N PHE A 46 13.61 7.45 0.60
CA PHE A 46 13.12 6.13 1.06
C PHE A 46 14.25 5.22 1.54
N ALA A 47 15.49 5.42 1.08
CA ALA A 47 16.60 4.56 1.44
C ALA A 47 16.89 4.63 2.96
N GLY A 48 17.01 3.47 3.59
CA GLY A 48 17.28 3.35 5.03
C GLY A 48 16.09 3.66 5.95
N GLN A 49 14.90 3.97 5.41
CA GLN A 49 13.70 4.10 6.23
C GLN A 49 13.23 2.73 6.74
N PRO A 50 12.64 2.65 7.95
CA PRO A 50 11.85 1.49 8.36
C PRO A 50 10.76 1.15 7.34
N TYR A 51 10.45 -0.13 7.19
CA TYR A 51 9.50 -0.64 6.18
C TYR A 51 8.16 0.11 6.24
N GLU A 52 7.60 0.27 7.44
CA GLU A 52 6.33 0.94 7.67
C GLU A 52 6.35 2.41 7.24
N LYS A 53 7.47 3.12 7.45
CA LYS A 53 7.62 4.51 7.00
C LYS A 53 7.70 4.61 5.49
N ALA A 54 8.44 3.71 4.86
CA ALA A 54 8.52 3.66 3.41
C ALA A 54 7.13 3.38 2.79
N VAL A 55 6.40 2.41 3.35
CA VAL A 55 5.03 2.08 2.90
C VAL A 55 4.08 3.26 3.10
N ALA A 56 4.10 3.93 4.26
CA ALA A 56 3.29 5.13 4.51
C ALA A 56 3.61 6.24 3.50
N GLY A 57 4.90 6.46 3.20
CA GLY A 57 5.33 7.40 2.18
C GLY A 57 4.77 7.08 0.79
N VAL A 58 4.80 5.81 0.37
CA VAL A 58 4.23 5.37 -0.93
C VAL A 58 2.72 5.54 -0.96
N PHE A 59 1.98 5.08 0.06
CA PHE A 59 0.52 5.25 0.10
C PHE A 59 0.10 6.71 0.13
N GLY A 60 0.86 7.57 0.84
CA GLY A 60 0.64 9.01 0.88
C GLY A 60 0.66 9.69 -0.49
N LEU A 61 1.38 9.15 -1.47
CA LEU A 61 1.38 9.67 -2.85
C LEU A 61 0.01 9.49 -3.54
N PHE A 62 -0.77 8.49 -3.12
CA PHE A 62 -2.07 8.15 -3.70
C PHE A 62 -3.23 8.71 -2.86
N SER A 63 -3.14 8.64 -1.53
CA SER A 63 -4.17 9.16 -0.63
C SER A 63 -4.09 10.67 -0.41
N GLY A 64 -2.91 11.29 -0.59
CA GLY A 64 -2.69 12.67 -0.18
C GLY A 64 -2.91 12.83 1.32
N GLN A 65 -3.73 13.81 1.72
CA GLN A 65 -4.03 14.15 3.12
C GLN A 65 -5.29 13.46 3.67
N GLU A 66 -5.83 12.47 2.95
CA GLU A 66 -7.06 11.77 3.34
C GLU A 66 -6.94 11.02 4.67
N PHE A 67 -5.77 10.42 4.93
CA PHE A 67 -5.50 9.67 6.16
C PHE A 67 -4.44 10.41 6.99
N ALA A 68 -4.88 11.29 7.90
CA ALA A 68 -3.97 12.07 8.75
C ALA A 68 -3.13 11.19 9.69
N ASN A 69 -3.60 9.97 9.98
CA ASN A 69 -2.98 8.97 10.84
C ASN A 69 -2.38 7.77 10.05
N LEU A 70 -1.98 7.99 8.78
CA LEU A 70 -1.51 6.91 7.90
C LEU A 70 -0.35 6.11 8.50
N GLU A 71 0.63 6.75 9.12
CA GLU A 71 1.76 6.05 9.77
C GLU A 71 1.27 5.10 10.88
N GLN A 72 0.29 5.50 11.69
CA GLN A 72 -0.27 4.65 12.73
C GLN A 72 -1.05 3.47 12.16
N LEU A 73 -1.81 3.70 11.08
CA LEU A 73 -2.56 2.63 10.39
C LEU A 73 -1.60 1.60 9.77
N ILE A 74 -0.51 2.06 9.13
CA ILE A 74 0.51 1.18 8.57
C ILE A 74 1.26 0.42 9.67
N ALA A 75 1.60 1.06 10.80
CA ALA A 75 2.19 0.36 11.94
C ALA A 75 1.27 -0.75 12.48
N ARG A 76 -0.05 -0.48 12.59
CA ARG A 76 -1.04 -1.50 13.00
C ARG A 76 -1.14 -2.64 12.00
N THR A 77 -1.01 -2.36 10.71
CA THR A 77 -1.07 -3.36 9.63
C THR A 77 0.01 -4.43 9.76
N TYR A 78 1.23 -4.01 10.07
CA TYR A 78 2.40 -4.90 10.07
C TYR A 78 2.81 -5.38 11.47
N GLN A 79 1.99 -5.12 12.50
CA GLN A 79 2.31 -5.49 13.89
C GLN A 79 2.47 -7.00 14.14
N ASN A 80 1.78 -7.83 13.35
CA ASN A 80 1.77 -9.30 13.47
C ASN A 80 2.69 -9.98 12.43
N PHE A 81 3.69 -9.26 11.93
CA PHE A 81 4.71 -9.84 11.07
C PHE A 81 5.91 -10.24 11.92
N ASP A 82 6.37 -11.48 11.75
CA ASP A 82 7.37 -12.10 12.62
C ASP A 82 8.81 -11.67 12.30
N HIS A 83 9.04 -11.06 11.13
CA HIS A 83 10.35 -10.55 10.72
C HIS A 83 10.43 -9.02 10.91
N PRO A 84 11.50 -8.46 11.50
CA PRO A 84 11.64 -7.02 11.76
C PRO A 84 11.64 -6.17 10.48
N GLU A 85 12.16 -6.70 9.37
CA GLU A 85 12.14 -6.02 8.07
C GLU A 85 10.84 -6.19 7.28
N ARG A 86 9.91 -7.03 7.77
CA ARG A 86 8.64 -7.45 7.12
C ARG A 86 8.82 -8.24 5.82
N ALA A 87 9.60 -7.71 4.88
CA ALA A 87 9.91 -8.27 3.57
C ALA A 87 11.44 -8.29 3.33
N PRO A 88 12.21 -9.13 4.04
CA PRO A 88 13.65 -9.17 3.91
C PRO A 88 14.09 -9.68 2.53
N LEU A 89 15.27 -9.23 2.10
CA LEU A 89 15.96 -9.75 0.93
C LEU A 89 16.99 -10.81 1.37
N HIS A 90 16.81 -12.04 0.89
CA HIS A 90 17.73 -13.15 1.13
C HIS A 90 18.61 -13.40 -0.09
N GLN A 91 19.93 -13.24 0.06
CA GLN A 91 20.87 -13.46 -1.03
C GLN A 91 21.09 -14.96 -1.26
N ILE A 92 20.94 -15.41 -2.51
CA ILE A 92 21.14 -16.81 -2.92
C ILE A 92 22.28 -17.01 -3.93
N GLY A 93 22.89 -15.90 -4.38
CA GLY A 93 24.03 -15.90 -5.29
C GLY A 93 24.64 -14.50 -5.45
N ASP A 94 25.66 -14.35 -6.30
CA ASP A 94 26.42 -13.11 -6.43
C ASP A 94 25.55 -11.88 -6.76
N LYS A 95 24.51 -12.08 -7.56
CA LYS A 95 23.54 -11.04 -7.97
C LYS A 95 22.10 -11.54 -7.90
N GLU A 96 21.86 -12.57 -7.09
CA GLU A 96 20.57 -13.25 -6.99
C GLU A 96 20.01 -13.14 -5.57
N TRP A 97 18.76 -12.68 -5.49
CA TRP A 97 18.09 -12.36 -4.24
C TRP A 97 16.66 -12.87 -4.28
N VAL A 98 16.17 -13.32 -3.13
CA VAL A 98 14.77 -13.68 -2.89
C VAL A 98 14.17 -12.62 -1.98
N LEU A 99 13.04 -12.04 -2.39
CA LEU A 99 12.24 -11.19 -1.53
C LEU A 99 11.24 -12.07 -0.77
N GLU A 100 11.45 -12.23 0.53
CA GLU A 100 10.63 -13.10 1.36
C GLU A 100 9.34 -12.39 1.78
N LEU A 101 8.23 -12.75 1.14
CA LEU A 101 6.90 -12.18 1.40
C LEU A 101 6.01 -13.13 2.21
N PHE A 102 6.59 -13.91 3.13
CA PHE A 102 5.87 -14.96 3.87
C PHE A 102 6.03 -14.86 5.39
N HIS A 103 6.44 -13.70 5.90
CA HIS A 103 6.59 -13.46 7.34
C HIS A 103 5.36 -12.82 8.00
N GLY A 104 4.22 -12.85 7.29
CA GLY A 104 2.92 -12.43 7.81
C GLY A 104 2.16 -13.58 8.48
N PRO A 105 0.97 -13.28 9.06
CA PRO A 105 0.20 -14.22 9.89
C PRO A 105 -0.29 -15.47 9.17
N THR A 106 -0.33 -15.50 7.84
CA THR A 106 -0.73 -16.69 7.06
C THR A 106 0.42 -17.30 6.27
N PHE A 107 1.65 -16.83 6.49
CA PHE A 107 2.85 -17.26 5.81
C PHE A 107 2.78 -17.12 4.27
N ALA A 108 2.08 -16.10 3.79
CA ALA A 108 1.90 -15.87 2.35
C ALA A 108 1.89 -14.38 1.98
N PHE A 109 2.30 -14.08 0.75
CA PHE A 109 2.42 -12.68 0.27
C PHE A 109 1.12 -11.87 0.33
N LYS A 110 -0.04 -12.55 0.37
CA LYS A 110 -1.34 -11.88 0.47
C LYS A 110 -1.49 -11.10 1.76
N ASP A 111 -0.76 -11.47 2.81
CA ASP A 111 -0.78 -10.80 4.11
C ASP A 111 -0.48 -9.30 3.98
N PHE A 112 0.46 -8.91 3.11
CA PHE A 112 0.83 -7.50 2.92
C PHE A 112 -0.35 -6.62 2.47
N ALA A 113 -1.17 -7.13 1.53
CA ALA A 113 -2.31 -6.39 1.02
C ALA A 113 -3.56 -6.57 1.90
N MET A 114 -3.82 -7.79 2.36
CA MET A 114 -5.04 -8.12 3.09
C MET A 114 -5.05 -7.55 4.50
N CYS A 115 -3.91 -7.54 5.21
CA CYS A 115 -3.81 -6.90 6.52
C CYS A 115 -4.04 -5.39 6.41
N TRP A 116 -3.48 -4.74 5.38
CA TRP A 116 -3.70 -3.32 5.13
C TRP A 116 -5.17 -3.04 4.85
N LEU A 117 -5.78 -3.82 3.95
CA LEU A 117 -7.18 -3.65 3.58
C LEU A 117 -8.11 -3.80 4.79
N ALA A 118 -7.84 -4.76 5.67
CA ALA A 118 -8.61 -4.94 6.91
C ALA A 118 -8.51 -3.71 7.83
N VAL A 119 -7.30 -3.20 8.03
CA VAL A 119 -7.06 -2.00 8.86
C VAL A 119 -7.74 -0.76 8.26
N LEU A 120 -7.66 -0.60 6.94
CA LEU A 120 -8.24 0.52 6.22
C LEU A 120 -9.77 0.49 6.27
N ILE A 121 -10.40 -0.65 5.99
CA ILE A 121 -11.86 -0.79 6.07
C ILE A 121 -12.34 -0.54 7.50
N GLU A 122 -11.65 -1.09 8.51
CA GLU A 122 -11.99 -0.82 9.92
C GLU A 122 -11.91 0.68 10.25
N HIS A 123 -10.93 1.40 9.70
CA HIS A 123 -10.79 2.83 9.90
C HIS A 123 -11.91 3.64 9.21
N LEU A 124 -12.32 3.24 8.00
CA LEU A 124 -13.37 3.92 7.23
C LEU A 124 -14.79 3.71 7.79
N LEU A 125 -15.02 2.62 8.54
CA LEU A 125 -16.31 2.30 9.14
C LEU A 125 -16.58 2.99 10.50
N GLN A 126 -15.60 3.72 11.05
CA GLN A 126 -15.70 4.46 12.32
C GLN A 126 -16.10 5.92 12.09
#